data_AF-A0A328U1Q8-F1
#
_entry.id   AF-A0A328U1Q8-F1
#
_cell.length_a   1.000
_cell.length_b   1.000
_cell.length_c   1.000
_cell.angle_alpha   90.00
_cell.angle_beta   90.00
_cell.angle_gamma   90.00
#
_symmetry.space_group_name_H-M   'P 1'
#
loop_
_entity.id
_entity.type
_entity.pdbx_description
1 polymer ?
#
loop_
_entity_poly.entity_id
_entity_poly.type
_entity_poly.pdbx_seq_one_letter_code
_entity_poly.pdbx_strand_id
1 'polypeptide(L)'
;MEEQKPKRPIFTPIVLILLTFSLIGNVFLYARSLQHGKDQRIERGMTILQSGKETKLHFEQVTSGLDDLLNHEDMPTRLAAKSLLIAAYNKSSAVTAFIKEAETSNGTPFASSNRNAATFLEQAEKSLQALGNHTGPLTDEERSYLKTLLAVNQACATAMASFKHDTISDTTAMTIQVDKAWVQSAQKLAEQMNKPANVIFTDK
;
A
#
# COMPACT_ATOMS: atom_id res chain seq x y z
N MET A 1 52.50 -43.46 -57.46
CA MET A 1 51.20 -42.76 -57.48
C MET A 1 50.70 -42.74 -56.04
N GLU A 2 50.71 -41.58 -55.40
CA GLU A 2 50.20 -41.43 -54.02
C GLU A 2 48.68 -41.21 -54.06
N GLU A 3 47.93 -42.06 -53.36
CA GLU A 3 46.49 -41.92 -53.21
C GLU A 3 46.15 -40.79 -52.22
N GLN A 4 45.49 -39.74 -52.71
CA GLN A 4 44.95 -38.69 -51.85
C GLN A 4 43.69 -39.20 -51.13
N LYS A 5 43.79 -39.43 -49.81
CA LYS A 5 42.64 -39.71 -48.94
C LYS A 5 41.60 -38.57 -49.03
N PRO A 6 40.32 -38.85 -49.33
CA PRO A 6 39.28 -37.82 -49.37
C PRO A 6 39.07 -37.21 -47.98
N LYS A 7 39.22 -35.89 -47.86
CA LYS A 7 38.91 -35.12 -46.64
C LYS A 7 37.40 -35.20 -46.38
N ARG A 8 36.99 -35.82 -45.27
CA ARG A 8 35.58 -35.87 -44.87
C ARG A 8 35.04 -34.45 -44.64
N PRO A 9 33.86 -34.08 -45.19
CA PRO A 9 33.31 -32.74 -45.00
C PRO A 9 32.84 -32.56 -43.55
N ILE A 10 33.59 -31.77 -42.78
CA ILE A 10 33.33 -31.47 -41.36
C ILE A 10 32.37 -30.27 -41.19
N PHE A 11 32.02 -29.60 -42.29
CA PHE A 11 31.19 -28.40 -42.28
C PHE A 11 29.77 -28.65 -41.73
N THR A 12 29.10 -29.68 -42.22
CA THR A 12 27.73 -30.02 -41.82
C THR A 12 27.60 -30.27 -40.31
N PRO A 13 28.43 -31.10 -39.65
CA PRO A 13 28.33 -31.29 -38.20
C PRO A 13 28.67 -30.02 -37.41
N ILE A 14 29.60 -29.18 -37.88
CA ILE A 14 29.93 -27.90 -37.21
C ILE A 14 28.74 -26.94 -37.25
N VAL A 15 28.10 -26.78 -38.42
CA VAL A 15 26.91 -25.93 -38.56
C VAL A 15 25.75 -26.45 -37.71
N LEU A 16 25.56 -27.76 -37.67
CA LEU A 16 24.49 -28.39 -36.87
C LEU A 16 24.71 -28.16 -35.37
N ILE A 17 25.96 -28.28 -34.90
CA ILE A 17 26.36 -27.95 -33.53
C ILE A 17 26.09 -26.46 -33.22
N LEU A 18 26.54 -25.55 -34.09
CA LEU A 18 26.31 -24.11 -33.93
C LEU A 18 24.82 -23.76 -33.91
N LEU A 19 24.03 -24.41 -34.77
CA LEU A 19 22.58 -24.25 -34.79
C LEU A 19 21.94 -24.72 -33.48
N THR A 20 22.34 -25.89 -32.96
CA THR A 20 21.84 -26.39 -31.67
C THR A 20 22.23 -25.46 -30.51
N PHE A 21 23.46 -24.95 -30.47
CA PHE A 21 23.88 -23.98 -29.46
C PHE A 21 23.08 -22.67 -29.55
N SER A 22 22.83 -22.18 -30.77
CA SER A 22 21.98 -21.00 -30.99
C SER A 22 20.54 -21.23 -30.50
N LEU A 23 19.96 -22.40 -30.79
CA LEU A 23 18.61 -22.75 -30.35
C LEU A 23 18.53 -22.84 -28.81
N ILE A 24 19.50 -23.52 -28.18
CA ILE A 24 19.59 -23.63 -26.72
C ILE A 24 19.73 -22.25 -26.08
N GLY A 25 20.58 -21.38 -26.64
CA GLY A 25 20.77 -20.01 -26.17
C GLY A 25 19.48 -19.20 -26.21
N ASN A 26 18.72 -19.26 -27.30
CA ASN A 26 17.44 -18.55 -27.41
C ASN A 26 16.40 -19.06 -26.41
N VAL A 27 16.26 -20.38 -26.26
CA VAL A 27 15.34 -20.96 -25.28
C VAL A 27 15.74 -20.57 -23.86
N PHE A 28 17.04 -20.59 -23.55
CA PHE A 28 17.56 -20.18 -22.24
C PHE A 28 17.29 -18.70 -21.95
N LEU A 29 17.57 -17.80 -22.91
CA LEU A 29 17.31 -16.37 -22.78
C LEU A 29 15.80 -16.09 -22.62
N TYR A 30 14.96 -16.79 -23.38
CA TYR A 30 13.51 -16.66 -23.28
C TYR A 30 12.99 -17.14 -21.91
N ALA A 31 13.45 -18.29 -21.43
CA ALA A 31 13.10 -18.81 -20.12
C ALA A 31 13.52 -17.85 -19.00
N ARG A 32 14.74 -17.28 -19.08
CA ARG A 32 15.22 -16.28 -18.13
C ARG A 32 14.40 -14.99 -18.17
N SER A 33 14.00 -14.53 -19.36
CA SER A 33 13.14 -13.36 -19.52
C SER A 33 11.76 -13.57 -18.88
N LEU A 34 11.15 -14.75 -19.09
CA LEU A 34 9.88 -15.12 -18.47
C LEU A 34 9.98 -15.21 -16.93
N GLN A 35 11.07 -15.79 -16.42
CA GLN A 35 11.33 -15.84 -14.97
C GLN A 35 11.45 -14.43 -14.40
N HIS A 36 12.24 -13.57 -15.02
CA HIS A 36 12.41 -12.19 -14.53
C HIS A 36 11.10 -11.40 -14.53
N GLY A 37 10.27 -11.56 -15.57
CA GLY A 37 8.95 -10.94 -15.62
C GLY A 37 7.99 -11.49 -14.55
N LYS A 38 8.10 -12.77 -14.20
CA LYS A 38 7.34 -13.39 -13.10
C LYS A 38 7.79 -12.84 -11.74
N ASP A 39 9.09 -12.74 -11.50
CA ASP A 39 9.64 -12.26 -10.22
C ASP A 39 9.24 -10.81 -9.96
N GLN A 40 9.34 -9.93 -10.96
CA GLN A 40 8.88 -8.54 -10.85
C GLN A 40 7.39 -8.43 -10.53
N ARG A 41 6.56 -9.30 -11.12
CA ARG A 41 5.13 -9.35 -10.82
C ARG A 41 4.90 -9.82 -9.39
N ILE A 42 5.61 -10.84 -8.92
CA ILE A 42 5.49 -11.30 -7.54
C ILE A 42 5.89 -10.18 -6.58
N GLU A 43 7.03 -9.51 -6.79
CA GLU A 43 7.51 -8.42 -5.93
C GLU A 43 6.49 -7.27 -5.81
N ARG A 44 5.92 -6.84 -6.95
CA ARG A 44 4.87 -5.82 -6.96
C ARG A 44 3.60 -6.29 -6.24
N GLY A 45 3.18 -7.53 -6.45
CA GLY A 45 2.03 -8.12 -5.75
C GLY A 45 2.24 -8.20 -4.23
N MET A 46 3.44 -8.57 -3.80
CA MET A 46 3.84 -8.59 -2.39
C MET A 46 3.79 -7.20 -1.77
N THR A 47 4.19 -6.17 -2.53
CA THR A 47 4.14 -4.77 -2.10
C THR A 47 2.70 -4.30 -1.91
N ILE A 48 1.79 -4.65 -2.82
CA ILE A 48 0.35 -4.36 -2.70
C ILE A 48 -0.23 -5.06 -1.46
N LEU A 49 0.12 -6.33 -1.26
CA LEU A 49 -0.34 -7.12 -0.10
C LEU A 49 0.13 -6.52 1.22
N GLN A 50 1.41 -6.17 1.30
CA GLN A 50 2.00 -5.58 2.50
C GLN A 50 1.40 -4.21 2.80
N SER A 51 1.34 -3.31 1.81
CA SER A 51 0.77 -1.97 1.97
C SER A 51 -0.72 -2.02 2.32
N GLY A 52 -1.50 -2.94 1.73
CA GLY A 52 -2.91 -3.13 2.08
C GLY A 52 -3.11 -3.62 3.52
N LYS A 53 -2.28 -4.58 3.96
CA LYS A 53 -2.29 -5.08 5.35
C LYS A 53 -1.91 -4.00 6.36
N GLU A 54 -0.85 -3.25 6.08
CA GLU A 54 -0.40 -2.15 6.93
C GLU A 54 -1.42 -1.01 6.97
N THR A 55 -2.08 -0.72 5.85
CA THR A 55 -3.19 0.26 5.78
C THR A 55 -4.35 -0.16 6.68
N LYS A 56 -4.75 -1.44 6.65
CA LYS A 56 -5.80 -1.96 7.53
C LYS A 56 -5.41 -1.83 9.00
N LEU A 57 -4.19 -2.25 9.34
CA LEU A 57 -3.66 -2.15 10.71
C LEU A 57 -3.60 -0.69 11.18
N HIS A 58 -3.22 0.26 10.31
CA HIS A 58 -3.20 1.67 10.63
C HIS A 58 -4.58 2.18 11.05
N PHE A 59 -5.65 1.89 10.29
CA PHE A 59 -6.99 2.33 10.68
C PHE A 59 -7.52 1.63 11.93
N GLU A 60 -7.20 0.36 12.14
CA GLU A 60 -7.54 -0.34 13.39
C GLU A 60 -6.86 0.33 14.60
N GLN A 61 -5.56 0.67 14.49
CA GLN A 61 -4.82 1.35 15.55
C GLN A 61 -5.31 2.78 15.78
N VAL A 62 -5.58 3.54 14.72
CA VAL A 62 -6.07 4.92 14.82
C VAL A 62 -7.48 4.96 15.40
N THR A 63 -8.39 4.09 14.95
CA THR A 63 -9.75 4.05 15.51
C THR A 63 -9.76 3.64 16.98
N SER A 64 -8.98 2.62 17.35
CA SER A 64 -8.82 2.24 18.76
C SER A 64 -8.20 3.36 19.60
N GLY A 65 -7.17 4.04 19.09
CA GLY A 65 -6.52 5.14 19.82
C GLY A 65 -7.40 6.39 19.96
N LEU A 66 -8.24 6.68 18.97
CA LEU A 66 -9.23 7.76 19.04
C LEU A 66 -10.33 7.46 20.04
N ASP A 67 -10.80 6.22 20.11
CA ASP A 67 -11.79 5.78 21.10
C ASP A 67 -11.20 5.85 22.52
N ASP A 68 -9.97 5.37 22.69
CA ASP A 68 -9.23 5.43 23.96
C ASP A 68 -9.03 6.88 24.43
N LEU A 69 -8.66 7.78 23.52
CA LEU A 69 -8.52 9.21 23.82
C LEU A 69 -9.84 9.88 24.23
N LEU A 70 -10.97 9.47 23.65
CA LEU A 70 -12.30 9.97 24.02
C LEU A 70 -12.78 9.49 25.39
N ASN A 71 -12.28 8.36 25.87
CA ASN A 71 -12.67 7.72 27.13
C ASN A 71 -11.82 8.15 28.34
N HIS A 72 -10.69 8.82 28.12
CA HIS A 72 -9.81 9.30 29.19
C HIS A 72 -10.07 10.76 29.59
N GLU A 73 -10.44 10.97 30.86
CA GLU A 73 -10.65 12.31 31.42
C GLU A 73 -9.39 12.87 32.11
N ASP A 74 -8.57 12.00 32.69
CA ASP A 74 -7.35 12.37 33.41
C ASP A 74 -6.20 12.76 32.47
N MET A 75 -5.47 13.83 32.84
CA MET A 75 -4.37 14.36 32.02
C MET A 75 -3.25 13.33 31.72
N PRO A 76 -2.74 12.53 32.68
CA PRO A 76 -1.64 11.61 32.41
C PRO A 76 -2.02 10.47 31.46
N THR A 77 -3.21 9.90 31.60
CA THR A 77 -3.72 8.82 30.74
C THR A 77 -4.07 9.35 29.37
N ARG A 78 -4.67 10.54 29.27
CA ARG A 78 -4.92 11.22 27.99
C ARG A 78 -3.65 11.49 27.21
N LEU A 79 -2.59 11.99 27.86
CA LEU A 79 -1.31 12.25 27.20
C LEU A 79 -0.64 10.95 26.71
N ALA A 80 -0.75 9.87 27.48
CA ALA A 80 -0.28 8.55 27.04
C ALA A 80 -1.06 8.04 25.82
N ALA A 81 -2.40 8.10 25.84
CA ALA A 81 -3.26 7.72 24.72
C ALA A 81 -2.97 8.56 23.46
N LYS A 82 -2.81 9.87 23.62
CA LYS A 82 -2.41 10.79 22.55
C LYS A 82 -1.05 10.42 21.95
N SER A 83 -0.06 10.10 22.77
CA SER A 83 1.28 9.69 22.31
C SER A 83 1.22 8.41 21.47
N LEU A 84 0.47 7.40 21.92
CA LEU A 84 0.25 6.16 21.17
C LEU A 84 -0.47 6.41 19.84
N LEU A 85 -1.47 7.29 19.85
CA LEU A 85 -2.20 7.67 18.64
C LEU A 85 -1.29 8.38 17.62
N ILE A 86 -0.46 9.33 18.06
CA ILE A 86 0.53 9.99 17.18
C ILE A 86 1.52 8.96 16.61
N ALA A 87 1.97 7.99 17.41
CA ALA A 87 2.83 6.92 16.93
C ALA A 87 2.15 6.05 15.85
N ALA A 88 0.83 5.87 15.89
CA ALA A 88 0.08 5.20 14.82
C ALA A 88 0.02 6.04 13.52
N TYR A 89 -0.08 7.38 13.65
CA TYR A 89 -0.02 8.32 12.51
C TYR A 89 1.36 8.35 11.83
N ASN A 90 2.44 8.14 12.56
CA ASN A 90 3.79 8.01 11.98
C ASN A 90 3.92 6.81 11.01
N LYS A 91 3.01 5.82 11.09
CA LYS A 91 2.96 4.65 10.19
C LYS A 91 2.02 4.85 8.99
N SER A 92 1.56 6.07 8.76
CA SER A 92 0.57 6.37 7.71
C SER A 92 1.13 6.32 6.28
N SER A 93 2.45 6.16 6.11
CA SER A 93 3.09 5.99 4.79
C SER A 93 2.59 4.78 4.02
N ALA A 94 2.16 3.72 4.72
CA ALA A 94 1.56 2.55 4.10
C ALA A 94 0.26 2.89 3.35
N VAL A 95 -0.53 3.81 3.90
CA VAL A 95 -1.82 4.24 3.33
C VAL A 95 -1.60 5.00 2.03
N THR A 96 -0.63 5.92 2.02
CA THR A 96 -0.31 6.69 0.80
C THR A 96 0.34 5.80 -0.26
N ALA A 97 1.17 4.84 0.14
CA ALA A 97 1.74 3.85 -0.77
C ALA A 97 0.66 2.97 -1.41
N PHE A 98 -0.31 2.49 -0.63
CA PHE A 98 -1.41 1.66 -1.13
C PHE A 98 -2.28 2.40 -2.16
N ILE A 99 -2.64 3.66 -1.88
CA ILE A 99 -3.41 4.49 -2.82
C ILE A 99 -2.61 4.75 -4.09
N LYS A 100 -1.35 5.14 -3.97
CA LYS A 100 -0.48 5.43 -5.12
C LYS A 100 -0.32 4.21 -6.03
N GLU A 101 -0.17 3.03 -5.44
CA GLU A 101 -0.08 1.78 -6.19
C GLU A 101 -1.40 1.47 -6.92
N ALA A 102 -2.54 1.76 -6.28
CA ALA A 102 -3.85 1.62 -6.90
C ALA A 102 -4.06 2.60 -8.06
N GLU A 103 -3.65 3.86 -7.93
CA GLU A 103 -3.68 4.85 -9.02
C GLU A 103 -2.80 4.41 -10.19
N THR A 104 -1.60 3.90 -9.90
CA THR A 104 -0.67 3.37 -10.90
C THR A 104 -1.28 2.17 -11.63
N SER A 105 -2.00 1.29 -10.92
CA SER A 105 -2.69 0.13 -11.50
C SER A 105 -3.95 0.52 -12.28
N ASN A 106 -4.63 1.60 -11.87
CA ASN A 106 -5.80 2.16 -12.55
C ASN A 106 -5.43 2.97 -13.80
N GLY A 107 -4.18 3.42 -13.90
CA GLY A 107 -3.66 4.22 -15.01
C GLY A 107 -4.07 5.69 -14.99
N THR A 108 -4.89 6.10 -14.02
CA THR A 108 -5.28 7.51 -13.79
C THR A 108 -5.31 7.79 -12.28
N PRO A 109 -4.85 8.98 -11.86
CA PRO A 109 -5.01 9.43 -10.47
C PRO A 109 -6.48 9.44 -10.07
N PHE A 110 -6.76 9.13 -8.81
CA PHE A 110 -8.13 9.21 -8.32
C PHE A 110 -8.58 10.67 -8.26
N ALA A 111 -9.86 10.90 -8.57
CA ALA A 111 -10.43 12.24 -8.52
C ALA A 111 -10.34 12.79 -7.08
N SER A 112 -9.40 13.71 -6.87
CA SER A 112 -9.24 14.43 -5.60
C SER A 112 -9.97 15.76 -5.74
N SER A 113 -11.14 15.87 -5.11
CA SER A 113 -11.95 17.09 -5.17
C SER A 113 -11.38 18.23 -4.32
N ASN A 114 -10.72 17.92 -3.19
CA ASN A 114 -10.19 18.94 -2.28
C ASN A 114 -8.78 18.64 -1.73
N ARG A 115 -8.43 17.37 -1.44
CA ARG A 115 -7.08 17.00 -0.99
C ARG A 115 -6.67 15.59 -1.39
N ASN A 116 -5.38 15.31 -1.29
CA ASN A 116 -4.87 13.95 -1.36
C ASN A 116 -4.79 13.31 0.03
N ALA A 117 -4.60 11.99 0.08
CA ALA A 117 -4.51 11.23 1.33
C ALA A 117 -3.36 11.68 2.24
N ALA A 118 -2.21 12.07 1.66
CA ALA A 118 -1.07 12.55 2.43
C ALA A 118 -1.43 13.83 3.20
N THR A 119 -2.09 14.79 2.54
CA THR A 119 -2.57 16.02 3.17
C THR A 119 -3.60 15.73 4.26
N PHE A 120 -4.49 14.74 4.08
CA PHE A 120 -5.45 14.35 5.12
C PHE A 120 -4.74 13.85 6.38
N LEU A 121 -3.79 12.92 6.20
CA LEU A 121 -3.05 12.30 7.30
C LEU A 121 -2.19 13.31 8.05
N GLU A 122 -1.50 14.20 7.32
CA GLU A 122 -0.69 15.27 7.91
C GLU A 122 -1.54 16.27 8.70
N GLN A 123 -2.69 16.67 8.16
CA GLN A 123 -3.61 17.61 8.83
C GLN A 123 -4.22 16.99 10.10
N ALA A 124 -4.59 15.71 10.04
CA ALA A 124 -5.09 14.98 11.19
C ALA A 124 -4.02 14.84 12.28
N GLU A 125 -2.78 14.49 11.91
CA GLU A 125 -1.65 14.42 12.85
C GLU A 125 -1.38 15.77 13.52
N LYS A 126 -1.29 16.85 12.74
CA LYS A 126 -1.08 18.21 13.28
C LYS A 126 -2.18 18.63 14.26
N SER A 127 -3.43 18.29 13.95
CA SER A 127 -4.56 18.57 14.83
C SER A 127 -4.46 17.76 16.12
N LEU A 128 -4.12 16.48 16.04
CA LEU A 128 -3.89 15.63 17.22
C LEU A 128 -2.76 16.16 18.10
N GLN A 129 -1.70 16.71 17.51
CA GLN A 129 -0.61 17.36 18.26
C GLN A 129 -1.09 18.62 19.01
N ALA A 130 -2.04 19.37 18.45
CA ALA A 130 -2.61 20.57 19.08
C ALA A 130 -3.61 20.25 20.21
N LEU A 131 -4.40 19.17 20.07
CA LEU A 131 -5.49 18.81 20.98
C LEU A 131 -5.04 18.40 22.38
N GLY A 132 -5.81 18.74 23.41
CA GLY A 132 -5.64 18.21 24.77
C GLY A 132 -4.39 18.68 25.51
N ASN A 133 -3.75 19.76 25.04
CA ASN A 133 -2.58 20.40 25.68
C ASN A 133 -2.96 21.29 26.88
N HIS A 134 -4.23 21.37 27.26
CA HIS A 134 -4.72 22.15 28.39
C HIS A 134 -4.92 21.30 29.66
N THR A 135 -4.94 21.98 30.80
CA THR A 135 -5.31 21.40 32.10
C THR A 135 -6.83 21.32 32.22
N GLY A 136 -7.38 20.11 32.25
CA GLY A 136 -8.83 19.87 32.28
C GLY A 136 -9.25 18.70 31.38
N PRO A 137 -10.51 18.25 31.44
CA PRO A 137 -11.05 17.28 30.50
C PRO A 137 -11.16 17.88 29.10
N LEU A 138 -11.24 17.05 28.06
CA LEU A 138 -11.41 17.51 26.67
C LEU A 138 -12.60 18.46 26.53
N THR A 139 -12.42 19.56 25.80
CA THR A 139 -13.53 20.49 25.52
C THR A 139 -14.56 19.83 24.60
N ASP A 140 -15.77 20.40 24.53
CA ASP A 140 -16.81 19.89 23.64
C ASP A 140 -16.40 20.01 22.17
N GLU A 141 -15.64 21.05 21.80
CA GLU A 141 -15.09 21.18 20.44
C GLU A 141 -14.08 20.08 20.12
N GLU A 142 -13.17 19.78 21.05
CA GLU A 142 -12.17 18.73 20.88
C GLU A 142 -12.82 17.35 20.76
N ARG A 143 -13.81 17.04 21.61
CA ARG A 143 -14.56 15.78 21.53
C ARG A 143 -15.33 15.68 20.21
N SER A 144 -15.93 16.76 19.74
CA SER A 144 -16.65 16.80 18.46
C SER A 144 -15.70 16.54 17.28
N TYR A 145 -14.52 17.16 17.30
CA TYR A 145 -13.47 16.91 16.32
C TYR A 145 -13.01 15.44 16.34
N LEU A 146 -12.68 14.90 17.51
CA LEU A 146 -12.23 13.51 17.67
C LEU A 146 -13.30 12.50 17.23
N LYS A 147 -14.59 12.75 17.51
CA LYS A 147 -15.70 11.93 17.01
C LYS A 147 -15.82 11.97 15.49
N THR A 148 -15.62 13.14 14.88
CA THR A 148 -15.63 13.29 13.42
C THR A 148 -14.46 12.52 12.80
N LEU A 149 -13.26 12.65 13.39
CA LEU A 149 -12.06 11.95 12.94
C LEU A 149 -12.22 10.43 13.10
N LEU A 150 -12.81 9.98 14.21
CA LEU A 150 -13.13 8.57 14.45
C LEU A 150 -14.08 8.03 13.37
N ALA A 151 -15.17 8.74 13.08
CA ALA A 151 -16.14 8.33 12.06
C ALA A 151 -15.51 8.20 10.66
N VAL A 152 -14.62 9.12 10.28
CA VAL A 152 -13.91 9.06 9.01
C VAL A 152 -12.96 7.85 8.97
N ASN A 153 -12.19 7.62 10.03
CA ASN A 153 -11.27 6.48 10.09
C ASN A 153 -12.02 5.13 10.14
N GLN A 154 -13.19 5.05 10.78
CA GLN A 154 -14.06 3.88 10.73
C GLN A 154 -14.62 3.63 9.32
N ALA A 155 -14.97 4.69 8.59
CA ALA A 155 -15.38 4.58 7.20
C ALA A 155 -14.22 4.10 6.29
N CYS A 156 -12.99 4.55 6.54
CA CYS A 156 -11.78 4.04 5.87
C CYS A 156 -11.51 2.57 6.20
N ALA A 157 -11.62 2.15 7.47
CA ALA A 157 -11.50 0.76 7.87
C ALA A 157 -12.55 -0.12 7.16
N THR A 158 -13.78 0.37 7.05
CA THR A 158 -14.87 -0.31 6.33
C THR A 158 -14.59 -0.41 4.83
N ALA A 159 -14.03 0.65 4.22
CA ALA A 159 -13.61 0.62 2.81
C ALA A 159 -12.51 -0.43 2.55
N MET A 160 -11.66 -0.70 3.55
CA MET A 160 -10.64 -1.76 3.49
C MET A 160 -11.18 -3.15 3.82
N ALA A 161 -12.41 -3.31 4.30
CA ALA A 161 -12.97 -4.61 4.66
C ALA A 161 -13.13 -5.56 3.46
N SER A 162 -13.22 -5.03 2.23
CA SER A 162 -13.20 -5.82 0.99
C SER A 162 -11.83 -6.41 0.67
N PHE A 163 -10.77 -5.93 1.30
CA PHE A 163 -9.42 -6.47 1.15
C PHE A 163 -9.26 -7.74 1.99
N LYS A 164 -9.46 -8.91 1.39
CA LYS A 164 -9.49 -10.22 2.07
C LYS A 164 -8.18 -11.03 1.96
N HIS A 165 -7.09 -10.39 1.56
CA HIS A 165 -5.83 -11.08 1.35
C HIS A 165 -5.00 -11.16 2.64
N ASP A 166 -5.43 -12.04 3.55
CA ASP A 166 -4.77 -12.20 4.85
C ASP A 166 -3.47 -13.01 4.77
N THR A 167 -3.28 -13.78 3.68
CA THR A 167 -2.08 -14.59 3.45
C THR A 167 -1.20 -14.00 2.35
N ILE A 168 0.02 -13.63 2.74
CA ILE A 168 1.06 -13.16 1.84
C ILE A 168 1.78 -14.38 1.24
N SER A 169 1.59 -14.63 -0.04
CA SER A 169 2.25 -15.71 -0.79
C SER A 169 2.42 -15.32 -2.25
N ASP A 170 3.35 -15.96 -2.96
CA ASP A 170 3.57 -15.73 -4.41
C ASP A 170 2.28 -15.92 -5.22
N THR A 171 1.46 -16.90 -4.86
CA THR A 171 0.17 -17.18 -5.50
C THR A 171 -0.81 -16.02 -5.28
N THR A 172 -0.90 -15.51 -4.05
CA THR A 172 -1.75 -14.35 -3.73
C THR A 172 -1.23 -13.10 -4.43
N ALA A 173 0.10 -12.91 -4.48
CA ALA A 173 0.76 -11.78 -5.11
C ALA A 173 0.53 -11.73 -6.63
N MET A 174 0.47 -12.89 -7.29
CA MET A 174 0.07 -12.94 -8.70
C MET A 174 -1.44 -12.70 -8.87
N THR A 175 -2.27 -13.21 -7.95
CA THR A 175 -3.73 -13.07 -8.02
C THR A 175 -4.18 -11.62 -7.84
N ILE A 176 -3.56 -10.88 -6.90
CA ILE A 176 -3.93 -9.49 -6.61
C ILE A 176 -3.65 -8.54 -7.76
N GLN A 177 -2.78 -8.91 -8.70
CA GLN A 177 -2.56 -8.12 -9.91
C GLN A 177 -3.69 -8.26 -10.93
N VAL A 178 -4.43 -9.37 -10.88
CA VAL A 178 -5.58 -9.63 -11.74
C VAL A 178 -6.86 -9.14 -11.07
N ASP A 179 -6.97 -9.31 -9.75
CA ASP A 179 -8.07 -8.80 -8.96
C ASP A 179 -8.02 -7.26 -8.89
N LYS A 180 -9.08 -6.59 -9.33
CA LYS A 180 -9.21 -5.12 -9.26
C LYS A 180 -9.98 -4.63 -8.04
N ALA A 181 -10.46 -5.53 -7.17
CA ALA A 181 -11.23 -5.18 -5.99
C ALA A 181 -10.43 -4.32 -5.00
N TRP A 182 -9.12 -4.54 -4.89
CA TRP A 182 -8.25 -3.71 -4.04
C TRP A 182 -8.10 -2.27 -4.57
N VAL A 183 -8.11 -2.08 -5.89
CA VAL A 183 -8.09 -0.73 -6.51
C VAL A 183 -9.36 0.04 -6.15
N GLN A 184 -10.52 -0.63 -6.19
CA GLN A 184 -11.79 -0.03 -5.76
C GLN A 184 -11.79 0.29 -4.25
N SER A 185 -11.15 -0.53 -3.44
CA SER A 185 -11.01 -0.30 -1.99
C SER A 185 -10.15 0.94 -1.73
N ALA A 186 -9.02 1.08 -2.44
CA ALA A 186 -8.16 2.25 -2.38
C ALA A 186 -8.87 3.53 -2.86
N GLN A 187 -9.67 3.45 -3.93
CA GLN A 187 -10.46 4.58 -4.40
C GLN A 187 -11.48 5.03 -3.34
N LYS A 188 -12.25 4.09 -2.77
CA LYS A 188 -13.20 4.41 -1.70
C LYS A 188 -12.53 5.04 -0.49
N LEU A 189 -11.34 4.56 -0.14
CA LEU A 189 -10.53 5.10 0.95
C LEU A 189 -10.12 6.55 0.66
N ALA A 190 -9.64 6.85 -0.55
CA ALA A 190 -9.32 8.21 -0.97
C ALA A 190 -10.56 9.13 -0.96
N GLU A 191 -11.73 8.60 -1.33
CA GLU A 191 -13.01 9.33 -1.26
C GLU A 191 -13.42 9.64 0.19
N GLN A 192 -13.31 8.69 1.12
CA GLN A 192 -13.65 8.93 2.53
C GLN A 192 -12.77 10.02 3.15
N MET A 193 -11.47 10.03 2.84
CA MET A 193 -10.54 11.08 3.31
C MET A 193 -10.85 12.47 2.74
N ASN A 194 -11.54 12.52 1.61
CA ASN A 194 -11.96 13.77 0.96
C ASN A 194 -13.31 14.30 1.44
N LYS A 195 -14.14 13.49 2.12
CA LYS A 195 -15.45 13.92 2.63
C LYS A 195 -15.42 15.03 3.69
N PRO A 196 -14.56 15.00 4.72
CA PRO A 196 -14.61 16.02 5.76
C PRO A 196 -14.14 17.38 5.23
N ALA A 197 -15.02 18.39 5.27
CA ALA A 197 -14.72 19.73 4.74
C ALA A 197 -13.51 20.39 5.42
N ASN A 198 -13.31 20.15 6.73
CA ASN A 198 -12.15 20.58 7.50
C ASN A 198 -11.60 19.41 8.31
N VAL A 199 -10.27 19.20 8.27
CA VAL A 199 -9.56 18.20 9.08
C VAL A 199 -8.53 18.86 10.00
N ILE A 200 -8.35 20.17 9.86
CA ILE A 200 -7.53 20.96 10.78
C ILE A 200 -8.42 21.40 11.94
N PHE A 201 -8.02 21.05 13.16
CA PHE A 201 -8.52 21.71 14.36
C PHE A 201 -7.78 23.05 14.49
N THR A 202 -8.49 24.15 14.33
CA THR A 202 -8.00 25.50 14.64
C THR A 202 -8.55 25.91 15.99
N ASP A 203 -7.66 26.04 16.97
CA ASP A 203 -7.97 26.70 18.25
C ASP A 203 -8.41 28.14 17.93
N LYS A 204 -9.59 28.54 18.43
CA LYS A 204 -10.09 29.92 18.28
C LYS A 204 -9.64 30.78 19.45
#